data_AF-A0A916JBD4-F1
#
_entry.id   AF-A0A916JBD4-F1
#
_cell.length_a   1.000
_cell.length_b   1.000
_cell.length_c   1.000
_cell.angle_alpha   90.00
_cell.angle_beta   90.00
_cell.angle_gamma   90.00
#
_symmetry.space_group_name_H-M   'P 1'
#
loop_
_entity.id
_entity.type
_entity.pdbx_description
1 polymer ?
#
loop_
_entity_poly.entity_id
_entity_poly.type
_entity_poly.pdbx_seq_one_letter_code
_entity_poly.pdbx_strand_id
1 'polypeptide(L)'
;MKTEQELIDLIISYEAACELRGVTPLTIEDFAKHPEEDRDSDFASHQLNVICSAFWNGEKIDYTNFRQKKYEIIWVWNENTAGGSGFSFGGVLCLASASFVGARHSYPSDRIARIGATRFVDIYNRFLSPYKPK
;
A
#
# COMPACT_ATOMS: atom_id res chain seq x y z
N MET A 1 9.30 17.91 -12.69
CA MET A 1 8.72 16.70 -12.04
C MET A 1 9.90 15.81 -11.69
N LYS A 2 10.00 15.33 -10.44
CA LYS A 2 11.12 14.46 -10.03
C LYS A 2 11.14 13.16 -10.83
N THR A 3 12.31 12.66 -11.17
CA THR A 3 12.50 11.36 -11.81
C THR A 3 12.16 10.22 -10.84
N GLU A 4 11.95 9.04 -11.39
CA GLU A 4 11.71 7.84 -10.59
C GLU A 4 12.85 7.55 -9.60
N GLN A 5 14.10 7.70 -10.04
CA GLN A 5 15.26 7.45 -9.19
C GLN A 5 15.34 8.47 -8.04
N GLU A 6 15.12 9.76 -8.33
CA GLU A 6 15.09 10.78 -7.29
C GLU A 6 13.99 10.52 -6.26
N LEU A 7 12.80 10.06 -6.67
CA LEU A 7 11.73 9.70 -5.73
C LEU A 7 12.13 8.53 -4.83
N ILE A 8 12.77 7.51 -5.40
CA ILE A 8 13.29 6.37 -4.65
C ILE A 8 14.37 6.81 -3.65
N ASP A 9 15.23 7.74 -4.02
CA ASP A 9 16.32 8.18 -3.13
C ASP A 9 15.82 9.14 -2.04
N LEU A 10 14.76 9.90 -2.30
CA LEU A 10 14.14 10.82 -1.33
C LEU A 10 13.19 10.12 -0.36
N ILE A 11 12.33 9.22 -0.85
CA ILE A 11 11.27 8.60 -0.03
C ILE A 11 11.84 7.39 0.73
N ILE A 12 12.68 7.66 1.73
CA ILE A 12 13.34 6.64 2.56
C ILE A 12 12.58 6.35 3.86
N SER A 13 11.71 7.27 4.30
CA SER A 13 10.89 7.15 5.51
C SER A 13 9.50 7.76 5.31
N TYR A 14 8.61 7.57 6.28
CA TYR A 14 7.31 8.23 6.32
C TYR A 14 7.44 9.76 6.41
N GLU A 15 8.38 10.24 7.21
CA GLU A 15 8.66 11.66 7.43
C GLU A 15 9.20 12.29 6.14
N ALA A 16 10.09 11.61 5.43
CA ALA A 16 10.59 12.06 4.13
C ALA A 16 9.46 12.14 3.08
N ALA A 17 8.52 11.19 3.11
CA ALA A 17 7.31 11.25 2.27
C ALA A 17 6.42 12.44 2.64
N CYS A 18 6.26 12.73 3.93
CA CYS A 18 5.50 13.89 4.43
C CYS A 18 6.14 15.21 3.98
N GLU A 19 7.46 15.34 4.15
CA GLU A 19 8.22 16.52 3.74
C GLU A 19 8.09 16.77 2.24
N LEU A 20 8.27 15.72 1.42
CA LEU A 20 8.11 15.81 -0.03
C LEU A 20 6.70 16.26 -0.44
N ARG A 21 5.68 15.89 0.33
CA ARG A 21 4.27 16.28 0.10
C ARG A 21 3.88 17.61 0.75
N GLY A 22 4.73 18.20 1.59
CA GLY A 22 4.42 19.39 2.36
C GLY A 22 3.29 19.18 3.38
N VAL A 23 3.20 18.00 3.98
CA VAL A 23 2.23 17.68 5.05
C VAL A 23 2.93 17.45 6.37
N THR A 24 2.27 17.76 7.49
CA THR A 24 2.79 17.46 8.83
C THR A 24 2.69 15.95 9.09
N PRO A 25 3.79 15.27 9.51
CA PRO A 25 3.72 13.90 9.96
C PRO A 25 2.78 13.75 11.15
N LEU A 26 1.93 12.72 11.12
CA LEU A 26 1.09 12.32 12.25
C LEU A 26 1.83 11.29 13.11
N THR A 27 1.40 11.16 14.35
CA THR A 27 1.87 10.14 15.28
C THR A 27 0.72 9.22 15.70
N ILE A 28 1.01 8.17 16.46
CA ILE A 28 -0.04 7.25 16.94
C ILE A 28 -1.05 7.95 17.88
N GLU A 29 -0.63 9.02 18.55
CA GLU A 29 -1.48 9.84 19.41
C GLU A 29 -2.60 10.55 18.63
N ASP A 30 -2.39 10.87 17.35
CA ASP A 30 -3.43 11.45 16.49
C ASP A 30 -4.60 10.47 16.25
N PHE A 31 -4.37 9.17 16.50
CA PHE A 31 -5.35 8.09 16.39
C PHE A 31 -5.95 7.70 17.75
N ALA A 32 -5.72 8.47 18.83
CA ALA A 32 -6.19 8.15 20.18
C ALA A 32 -7.74 7.99 20.29
N LYS A 33 -8.49 8.54 19.34
CA LYS A 33 -9.95 8.39 19.27
C LYS A 33 -10.40 7.02 18.76
N HIS A 34 -9.50 6.23 18.18
CA HIS A 34 -9.79 4.90 17.68
C HIS A 34 -9.60 3.87 18.83
N PRO A 35 -10.26 2.70 18.74
CA PRO A 35 -10.01 1.57 19.66
C PRO A 35 -8.52 1.26 19.72
N GLU A 36 -7.99 0.96 20.92
CA GLU A 36 -6.56 0.77 21.14
C GLU A 36 -5.96 -0.31 20.23
N GLU A 37 -6.74 -1.38 20.01
CA GLU A 37 -6.43 -2.50 19.13
C GLU A 37 -6.27 -2.10 17.65
N ASP A 38 -6.92 -1.01 17.20
CA ASP A 38 -6.95 -0.59 15.80
C ASP A 38 -5.92 0.51 15.50
N ARG A 39 -5.47 1.27 16.51
CA ARG A 39 -4.63 2.48 16.34
C ARG A 39 -3.37 2.25 15.51
N ASP A 40 -2.67 1.13 15.76
CA ASP A 40 -1.41 0.83 15.05
C ASP A 40 -1.65 0.53 13.57
N SER A 41 -2.74 -0.19 13.26
CA SER A 41 -3.13 -0.51 11.88
C SER A 41 -3.62 0.74 11.13
N ASP A 42 -4.42 1.58 11.78
CA ASP A 42 -4.91 2.82 11.18
C ASP A 42 -3.79 3.84 10.95
N PHE A 43 -2.85 3.95 11.90
CA PHE A 43 -1.64 4.75 11.71
C PHE A 43 -0.80 4.20 10.54
N ALA A 44 -0.59 2.88 10.47
CA ALA A 44 0.13 2.26 9.36
C ALA A 44 -0.56 2.51 8.01
N SER A 45 -1.89 2.42 7.96
CA SER A 45 -2.70 2.75 6.78
C SER A 45 -2.47 4.20 6.35
N HIS A 46 -2.49 5.15 7.28
CA HIS A 46 -2.18 6.54 6.98
C HIS A 46 -0.76 6.70 6.40
N GLN A 47 0.25 6.08 7.02
CA GLN A 47 1.63 6.14 6.53
C GLN A 47 1.74 5.62 5.10
N LEU A 48 1.14 4.45 4.80
CA LEU A 48 1.15 3.88 3.45
C LEU A 48 0.44 4.80 2.43
N ASN A 49 -0.68 5.42 2.80
CA ASN A 49 -1.37 6.39 1.94
C ASN A 49 -0.47 7.59 1.59
N VAL A 50 0.24 8.14 2.57
CA VAL A 50 1.18 9.25 2.36
C VAL A 50 2.34 8.83 1.47
N ILE A 51 2.96 7.68 1.76
CA ILE A 51 4.09 7.14 1.00
C ILE A 51 3.69 6.87 -0.45
N CYS A 52 2.58 6.16 -0.68
CA CYS A 52 2.10 5.88 -2.03
C CYS A 52 1.82 7.17 -2.79
N SER A 53 1.10 8.12 -2.16
CA SER A 53 0.84 9.42 -2.79
C SER A 53 2.12 10.20 -3.11
N ALA A 54 3.15 10.10 -2.27
CA ALA A 54 4.44 10.77 -2.52
C ALA A 54 5.13 10.20 -3.78
N PHE A 55 5.07 8.88 -3.97
CA PHE A 55 5.61 8.24 -5.18
C PHE A 55 4.88 8.64 -6.46
N TRP A 56 3.61 9.03 -6.39
CA TRP A 56 2.88 9.59 -7.54
C TRP A 56 3.30 11.03 -7.90
N ASN A 57 4.14 11.67 -7.09
CA ASN A 57 4.81 12.93 -7.45
C ASN A 57 3.85 14.06 -7.90
N GLY A 58 2.67 14.10 -7.28
CA GLY A 58 1.61 15.08 -7.58
C GLY A 58 0.63 14.65 -8.68
N GLU A 59 0.86 13.52 -9.36
CA GLU A 59 -0.11 12.94 -10.28
C GLU A 59 -1.27 12.33 -9.49
N LYS A 60 -2.51 12.64 -9.89
CA LYS A 60 -3.70 12.00 -9.31
C LYS A 60 -3.90 10.63 -9.93
N ILE A 61 -4.15 9.64 -9.08
CA ILE A 61 -4.54 8.31 -9.53
C ILE A 61 -5.95 8.40 -10.11
N ASP A 62 -6.08 8.10 -11.39
CA ASP A 62 -7.36 8.01 -12.09
C ASP A 62 -7.69 6.54 -12.34
N TYR A 63 -8.55 6.00 -11.48
CA TYR A 63 -9.01 4.61 -11.57
C TYR A 63 -9.94 4.34 -12.76
N THR A 64 -10.40 5.38 -13.47
CA THR A 64 -11.17 5.24 -14.72
C THR A 64 -10.25 5.20 -15.95
N ASN A 65 -8.99 5.63 -15.81
CA ASN A 65 -8.02 5.62 -16.88
C ASN A 65 -7.22 4.31 -16.93
N PHE A 66 -7.58 3.44 -17.86
CA PHE A 66 -6.91 2.16 -18.11
C PHE A 66 -5.49 2.28 -18.71
N ARG A 67 -5.08 3.46 -19.19
CA ARG A 67 -3.74 3.71 -19.72
C ARG A 67 -2.75 4.15 -18.64
N GLN A 68 -3.22 4.71 -17.54
CA GLN A 68 -2.38 5.03 -16.39
C GLN A 68 -2.04 3.71 -15.68
N LYS A 69 -0.79 3.30 -15.75
CA LYS A 69 -0.30 2.09 -15.10
C LYS A 69 -0.39 2.24 -13.58
N LYS A 70 -0.88 1.19 -12.91
CA LYS A 70 -1.06 1.14 -11.45
C LYS A 70 -0.60 -0.23 -10.99
N TYR A 71 0.37 -0.25 -10.10
CA TYR A 71 0.98 -1.48 -9.61
C TYR A 71 0.58 -1.69 -8.15
N GLU A 72 -0.03 -2.83 -7.85
CA GLU A 72 -0.44 -3.22 -6.50
C GLU A 72 0.48 -4.34 -5.99
N ILE A 73 0.71 -4.36 -4.68
CA ILE A 73 1.53 -5.39 -4.03
C ILE A 73 0.65 -6.54 -3.59
N ILE A 74 1.01 -7.74 -4.02
CA ILE A 74 0.38 -8.98 -3.56
C ILE A 74 1.31 -9.66 -2.57
N TRP A 75 0.85 -9.78 -1.33
CA TRP A 75 1.54 -10.50 -0.26
C TRP A 75 1.05 -11.94 -0.19
N VAL A 76 1.99 -12.88 -0.07
CA VAL A 76 1.71 -14.31 0.07
C VAL A 76 2.15 -14.75 1.46
N TRP A 77 1.20 -15.19 2.29
CA TRP A 77 1.46 -15.52 3.69
C TRP A 77 2.20 -16.86 3.87
N ASN A 78 1.83 -17.89 3.08
CA ASN A 78 2.59 -19.12 2.94
C ASN A 78 2.34 -19.75 1.56
N GLU A 79 3.21 -20.64 1.11
CA GLU A 79 3.09 -21.33 -0.17
C GLU A 79 1.87 -22.29 -0.25
N ASN A 80 1.27 -22.61 0.89
CA ASN A 80 0.19 -23.60 1.03
C ASN A 80 -1.19 -22.97 1.29
N THR A 81 -1.34 -21.64 1.19
CA THR A 81 -2.61 -20.97 1.51
C THR A 81 -3.54 -21.07 0.30
N ALA A 82 -4.76 -21.56 0.53
CA ALA A 82 -5.78 -21.68 -0.51
C ALA A 82 -6.29 -20.28 -0.93
N GLY A 83 -5.70 -19.74 -2.00
CA GLY A 83 -6.06 -18.46 -2.60
C GLY A 83 -4.97 -17.41 -2.46
N GLY A 84 -4.03 -17.40 -3.40
CA GLY A 84 -3.13 -16.27 -3.59
C GLY A 84 -3.94 -14.98 -3.71
N SER A 85 -3.48 -13.90 -3.06
CA SER A 85 -4.13 -12.58 -3.01
C SER A 85 -5.51 -12.47 -2.34
N GLY A 86 -6.01 -13.50 -1.65
CA GLY A 86 -7.36 -13.47 -1.07
C GLY A 86 -8.47 -13.62 -2.12
N PHE A 87 -8.13 -14.14 -3.31
CA PHE A 87 -9.07 -14.43 -4.40
C PHE A 87 -9.42 -15.91 -4.45
N SER A 88 -9.89 -16.45 -3.33
CA SER A 88 -10.33 -17.85 -3.24
C SER A 88 -11.69 -17.99 -3.94
N PHE A 89 -11.74 -18.70 -5.07
CA PHE A 89 -12.97 -18.95 -5.82
C PHE A 89 -13.38 -20.43 -5.68
N GLY A 90 -14.66 -20.70 -5.39
CA GLY A 90 -15.17 -22.04 -5.03
C GLY A 90 -15.76 -22.89 -6.16
N GLY A 91 -15.76 -22.43 -7.42
CA GLY A 91 -16.31 -23.22 -8.53
C GLY A 91 -16.09 -22.60 -9.91
N VAL A 92 -16.07 -23.43 -10.95
CA VAL A 92 -15.96 -22.99 -12.36
C VAL A 92 -17.13 -23.56 -13.16
N LEU A 93 -17.72 -22.75 -14.04
CA LEU A 93 -18.60 -23.22 -15.10
C LEU A 93 -18.17 -22.52 -16.40
N CYS A 94 -17.75 -23.29 -17.40
CA CYS A 94 -17.42 -22.81 -18.75
C CYS A 94 -16.32 -21.70 -18.85
N LEU A 95 -15.18 -21.95 -18.18
CA LEU A 95 -13.81 -21.49 -18.52
C LEU A 95 -13.52 -19.98 -18.63
N ALA A 96 -14.15 -19.12 -17.83
CA ALA A 96 -13.55 -17.84 -17.42
C ALA A 96 -14.11 -17.39 -16.08
N SER A 97 -13.24 -17.17 -15.09
CA SER A 97 -13.61 -16.48 -13.85
C SER A 97 -12.74 -15.23 -13.72
N ALA A 98 -13.39 -14.08 -13.56
CA ALA A 98 -12.74 -12.80 -13.30
C ALA A 98 -13.36 -12.22 -12.02
N SER A 99 -12.51 -11.87 -11.06
CA SER A 99 -12.92 -11.10 -9.88
C SER A 99 -12.40 -9.67 -10.06
N PHE A 100 -13.29 -8.70 -9.91
CA PHE A 100 -12.90 -7.29 -9.87
C PHE A 100 -12.64 -6.93 -8.42
N VAL A 101 -11.44 -6.44 -8.14
CA VAL A 101 -11.13 -5.80 -6.87
C VAL A 101 -11.05 -4.30 -7.01
N GLY A 102 -11.49 -3.61 -5.96
CA GLY A 102 -11.14 -2.20 -5.79
C GLY A 102 -9.63 -2.07 -5.60
N ALA A 103 -9.07 -0.99 -6.15
CA ALA A 103 -7.64 -0.74 -6.05
C ALA A 103 -7.23 -0.44 -4.61
N ARG A 104 -6.05 -0.94 -4.22
CA ARG A 104 -5.42 -0.62 -2.93
C ARG A 104 -4.02 -0.08 -3.20
N HIS A 105 -3.57 0.87 -2.37
CA HIS A 105 -2.21 1.44 -2.31
C HIS A 105 -1.37 1.21 -3.59
N SER A 106 -1.74 1.89 -4.68
CA SER A 106 -1.14 1.66 -5.99
C SER A 106 0.12 2.50 -6.20
N TYR A 107 1.10 1.94 -6.91
CA TYR A 107 2.35 2.60 -7.29
C TYR A 107 2.39 2.91 -8.80
N PRO A 108 3.15 3.93 -9.22
CA PRO A 108 3.21 4.37 -10.63
C PRO A 108 4.05 3.45 -11.54
N SER A 109 4.95 2.64 -10.98
CA SER A 109 5.79 1.70 -11.72
C SER A 109 6.07 0.42 -10.93
N ASP A 110 6.46 -0.66 -11.63
CA ASP A 110 6.82 -1.92 -10.98
C ASP A 110 8.08 -1.78 -10.12
N ARG A 111 9.05 -0.95 -10.55
CA ARG A 111 10.28 -0.69 -9.80
C ARG A 111 9.99 0.02 -8.48
N ILE A 112 9.18 1.09 -8.54
CA ILE A 112 8.73 1.78 -7.32
C ILE A 112 7.92 0.82 -6.44
N ALA A 113 7.03 0.01 -7.01
CA ALA A 113 6.23 -0.93 -6.25
C ALA A 113 7.10 -1.89 -5.44
N ARG A 114 8.11 -2.51 -6.07
CA ARG A 114 9.05 -3.43 -5.39
C ARG A 114 9.83 -2.72 -4.27
N ILE A 115 10.36 -1.54 -4.54
CA ILE A 115 11.13 -0.77 -3.56
C ILE A 115 10.25 -0.30 -2.41
N GLY A 116 9.07 0.26 -2.70
CA GLY A 116 8.12 0.70 -1.69
C GLY A 116 7.65 -0.45 -0.79
N ALA A 117 7.32 -1.60 -1.37
CA ALA A 117 6.92 -2.79 -0.62
C ALA A 117 8.02 -3.29 0.31
N THR A 118 9.25 -3.42 -0.21
CA THR A 118 10.38 -3.98 0.55
C THR A 118 10.92 -3.01 1.59
N ARG A 119 11.03 -1.71 1.26
CA ARG A 119 11.53 -0.69 2.17
C ARG A 119 10.59 -0.43 3.34
N PHE A 120 9.28 -0.50 3.10
CA PHE A 120 8.26 -0.21 4.11
C PHE A 120 7.53 -1.48 4.56
N VAL A 121 8.18 -2.64 4.48
CA VAL A 121 7.60 -3.94 4.84
C VAL A 121 7.07 -3.96 6.28
N ASP A 122 7.75 -3.28 7.20
CA ASP A 122 7.30 -3.19 8.59
C ASP A 122 5.96 -2.42 8.72
N ILE A 123 5.78 -1.36 7.94
CA ILE A 123 4.51 -0.62 7.89
C ILE A 123 3.42 -1.50 7.29
N TYR A 124 3.73 -2.25 6.21
CA TYR A 124 2.82 -3.22 5.62
C TYR A 124 2.41 -4.32 6.62
N ASN A 125 3.34 -4.83 7.42
CA ASN A 125 3.04 -5.85 8.42
C ASN A 125 2.04 -5.37 9.46
N ARG A 126 2.21 -4.13 9.98
CA ARG A 126 1.26 -3.54 10.93
C ARG A 126 -0.10 -3.27 10.31
N PHE A 127 -0.14 -2.87 9.04
CA PHE A 127 -1.37 -2.63 8.29
C PHE A 127 -2.14 -3.93 7.99
N LEU A 128 -1.44 -4.99 7.56
CA LEU A 128 -2.07 -6.26 7.15
C LEU A 128 -2.38 -7.20 8.31
N SER A 129 -1.60 -7.11 9.39
CA SER A 129 -1.74 -7.97 10.56
C SER A 129 -2.02 -7.11 11.80
N PRO A 130 -3.27 -6.65 12.01
CA PRO A 130 -3.66 -5.95 13.24
C PRO A 130 -3.49 -6.85 14.48
N TYR A 131 -3.34 -8.17 14.30
CA TYR A 131 -3.15 -9.12 15.39
C TYR A 131 -1.66 -9.33 15.69
N LYS A 132 -1.21 -8.88 16.86
CA LYS A 132 0.10 -9.24 17.43
C LYS A 132 -0.05 -10.59 18.15
N PRO A 133 0.73 -11.64 17.83
CA PRO A 133 0.68 -12.87 18.59
C PRO A 133 1.01 -12.58 20.06
N LYS A 134 0.24 -13.18 20.96
CA LYS A 134 0.46 -13.11 22.42
C LYS A 134 1.76 -13.80 22.82
#